data_AF-A0A1L9RL09-F1
#
_entry.id   AF-A0A1L9RL09-F1
#
_cell.length_a   1.000
_cell.length_b   1.000
_cell.length_c   1.000
_cell.angle_alpha   90.00
_cell.angle_beta   90.00
_cell.angle_gamma   90.00
#
_symmetry.space_group_name_H-M   'P 1'
#
loop_
_entity.id
_entity.type
_entity.pdbx_description
1 polymer ?
#
loop_
_entity_poly.entity_id
_entity_poly.type
_entity_poly.pdbx_seq_one_letter_code
_entity_poly.pdbx_strand_id
1 'polypeptide(L)'
;MRQIHDINNERLKISNEQGIGYTVVSLIVPGIQGITDKAEAERHAGPDGETYLFYDPSQYDAFWKVLTELELDVPLYIHPSGPTGVILHTLGLITNGVFDRSPNLKVIIGHHGEHIPFDFWHINHWFEDVKKPIAKEEDVTTMCKKTIYDYFKKNIWLTTSGHFSTATLKYVVDELGVDRILFSVDYPYETIEAQCGWWDNDAKAIAEAVGGFDNYRRIGRDNAKALLKLGNFHDSEAPVTV
;
A
#
# COMPACT_ATOMS: atom_id res chain seq x y z
N MET A 1 22.55 7.94 3.31
CA MET A 1 22.27 9.40 3.17
C MET A 1 22.43 9.94 1.76
N ARG A 2 23.54 9.71 1.04
CA ARG A 2 23.71 10.23 -0.34
C ARG A 2 22.54 9.87 -1.28
N GLN A 3 22.15 8.59 -1.29
CA GLN A 3 21.07 8.05 -2.13
C GLN A 3 19.66 8.58 -1.81
N ILE A 4 19.46 9.16 -0.62
CA ILE A 4 18.20 9.79 -0.23
C ILE A 4 18.03 11.12 -0.97
N HIS A 5 19.11 11.88 -1.15
CA HIS A 5 19.09 13.18 -1.82
C HIS A 5 19.33 13.08 -3.33
N ASP A 6 19.74 11.91 -3.82
CA ASP A 6 19.96 11.67 -5.23
C ASP A 6 18.69 11.15 -5.93
N ILE A 7 18.09 12.02 -6.74
CA ILE A 7 16.91 11.70 -7.54
C ILE A 7 17.29 11.42 -9.00
N ASN A 8 18.18 12.24 -9.57
CA ASN A 8 18.38 12.31 -11.02
C ASN A 8 19.72 11.73 -11.52
N ASN A 9 20.60 11.23 -10.65
CA ASN A 9 21.90 10.69 -11.10
C ASN A 9 21.97 9.17 -10.91
N GLU A 10 22.51 8.71 -9.79
CA GLU A 10 22.70 7.28 -9.49
C GLU A 10 21.37 6.55 -9.50
N ARG A 11 20.34 7.06 -8.81
CA ARG A 11 19.02 6.43 -8.78
C ARG A 11 18.46 6.25 -10.20
N LEU A 12 18.42 7.32 -10.98
CA LEU A 12 17.93 7.30 -12.35
C LEU A 12 18.75 6.35 -13.23
N LYS A 13 20.07 6.39 -13.11
CA LYS A 13 20.98 5.51 -13.86
C LYS A 13 20.67 4.04 -13.56
N ILE A 14 20.62 3.65 -12.28
CA ILE A 14 20.34 2.28 -11.87
C ILE A 14 18.93 1.87 -12.29
N SER A 15 17.93 2.74 -12.11
CA SER A 15 16.55 2.48 -12.59
C SER A 15 16.53 2.16 -14.09
N ASN A 16 17.23 2.94 -14.92
CA ASN A 16 17.30 2.68 -16.37
C ASN A 16 18.04 1.36 -16.67
N GLU A 17 19.16 1.09 -15.97
CA GLU A 17 19.94 -0.15 -16.15
C GLU A 17 19.17 -1.41 -15.73
N GLN A 18 18.22 -1.28 -14.79
CA GLN A 18 17.39 -2.36 -14.26
C GLN A 18 15.96 -2.37 -14.83
N GLY A 19 15.69 -1.63 -15.92
CA GLY A 19 14.41 -1.70 -16.63
C GLY A 19 13.22 -1.02 -15.93
N ILE A 20 13.45 -0.15 -14.95
CA ILE A 20 12.38 0.66 -14.34
C ILE A 20 11.98 1.81 -15.27
N GLY A 21 10.77 1.73 -15.84
CA GLY A 21 10.24 2.76 -16.73
C GLY A 21 9.66 4.00 -16.04
N TYR A 22 9.29 3.91 -14.76
CA TYR A 22 8.72 5.04 -14.00
C TYR A 22 8.97 4.89 -12.50
N THR A 23 9.48 5.95 -11.86
CA THR A 23 9.72 5.98 -10.40
C THR A 23 8.84 7.03 -9.75
N VAL A 24 7.95 6.60 -8.85
CA VAL A 24 7.22 7.50 -7.95
C VAL A 24 8.07 7.71 -6.69
N VAL A 25 8.36 8.97 -6.36
CA VAL A 25 9.18 9.32 -5.19
C VAL A 25 8.27 9.83 -4.06
N SER A 26 8.55 9.38 -2.84
CA SER A 26 7.96 9.90 -1.61
C SER A 26 9.04 10.51 -0.71
N LEU A 27 8.64 11.38 0.20
CA LEU A 27 9.51 11.81 1.29
C LEU A 27 9.80 10.61 2.21
N ILE A 28 11.06 10.45 2.60
CA ILE A 28 11.47 9.33 3.47
C ILE A 28 10.83 9.44 4.86
N VAL A 29 10.63 8.28 5.50
CA VAL A 29 10.17 8.19 6.89
C VAL A 29 11.20 8.84 7.85
N PRO A 30 10.74 9.52 8.92
CA PRO A 30 9.35 9.78 9.29
C PRO A 30 8.77 11.04 8.64
N GLY A 31 9.48 11.72 7.74
CA GLY A 31 9.01 12.94 7.10
C GLY A 31 8.54 13.99 8.11
N ILE A 32 7.38 14.58 7.86
CA ILE A 32 6.72 15.49 8.81
C ILE A 32 6.12 14.75 10.01
N GLN A 33 5.97 13.43 9.96
CA GLN A 33 5.46 12.65 11.09
C GLN A 33 6.49 12.48 12.21
N GLY A 34 7.77 12.77 11.96
CA GLY A 34 8.84 12.71 12.98
C GLY A 34 9.36 14.07 13.41
N ILE A 35 8.51 15.08 13.34
CA ILE A 35 8.78 16.40 13.91
C ILE A 35 9.26 16.24 15.36
N THR A 36 10.49 16.66 15.62
CA THR A 36 11.13 16.59 16.94
C THR A 36 10.93 17.84 17.78
N ASP A 37 10.43 18.92 17.17
CA ASP A 37 10.02 20.11 17.92
C ASP A 37 8.77 19.79 18.74
N LYS A 38 8.82 20.05 20.04
CA LYS A 38 7.75 19.66 20.96
C LYS A 38 6.40 20.31 20.59
N ALA A 39 6.39 21.61 20.31
CA ALA A 39 5.15 22.33 20.05
C ALA A 39 4.51 21.91 18.72
N GLU A 40 5.32 21.48 17.76
CA GLU A 40 4.86 20.95 16.49
C GLU A 40 4.50 19.46 16.56
N ALA A 41 5.19 18.66 17.37
CA ALA A 41 4.80 17.29 17.68
C ALA A 41 3.46 17.25 18.43
N GLU A 42 3.23 18.16 19.38
CA GLU A 42 1.96 18.31 20.10
C GLU A 42 0.79 18.66 19.15
N ARG A 43 1.03 19.28 17.99
CA ARG A 43 -0.01 19.51 16.96
C ARG A 43 -0.41 18.23 16.21
N HIS A 44 0.47 17.24 16.20
CA HIS A 44 0.25 15.93 15.57
C HIS A 44 -0.13 14.85 16.59
N ALA A 45 -0.03 15.15 17.88
CA ALA A 45 -0.58 14.36 18.97
C ALA A 45 -2.03 14.78 19.25
N GLY A 46 -2.78 13.89 19.89
CA GLY A 46 -4.13 14.14 20.35
C GLY A 46 -4.18 15.22 21.43
N PRO A 47 -5.39 15.52 21.95
CA PRO A 47 -5.62 16.62 22.90
C PRO A 47 -4.77 16.59 24.17
N ASP A 48 -4.17 15.44 24.49
CA ASP A 48 -3.34 15.18 25.67
C ASP A 48 -1.82 15.19 25.37
N GLY A 49 -1.40 15.35 24.12
CA GLY A 49 0.01 15.30 23.72
C GLY A 49 0.62 13.89 23.69
N GLU A 50 -0.15 12.85 24.03
CA GLU A 50 0.32 11.48 24.19
C GLU A 50 -0.39 10.51 23.23
N THR A 51 -1.61 10.84 22.81
CA THR A 51 -2.40 10.01 21.90
C THR A 51 -1.92 10.20 20.46
N TYR A 52 -1.47 9.14 19.79
CA TYR A 52 -1.19 9.22 18.35
C TYR A 52 -2.48 9.51 17.55
N LEU A 53 -2.43 10.49 16.65
CA LEU A 53 -3.52 10.75 15.74
C LEU A 53 -3.53 9.69 14.63
N PHE A 54 -4.55 8.83 14.66
CA PHE A 54 -4.91 7.97 13.54
C PHE A 54 -5.84 8.71 12.59
N TYR A 55 -5.85 8.34 11.31
CA TYR A 55 -6.67 8.96 10.27
C TYR A 55 -8.07 8.31 10.15
N ASP A 56 -8.41 7.41 11.06
CA ASP A 56 -9.68 6.69 11.09
C ASP A 56 -10.87 7.40 11.79
N PRO A 57 -10.71 8.48 12.59
CA PRO A 57 -11.86 9.22 13.09
C PRO A 57 -12.50 10.09 12.01
N SER A 58 -13.79 10.40 12.18
CA SER A 58 -14.60 11.17 11.22
C SER A 58 -14.09 12.59 10.93
N GLN A 59 -13.23 13.14 11.78
CA GLN A 59 -12.60 14.44 11.52
C GLN A 59 -11.74 14.45 10.24
N TYR A 60 -11.27 13.29 9.77
CA TYR A 60 -10.52 13.15 8.52
C TYR A 60 -11.41 12.89 7.30
N ASP A 61 -12.74 12.82 7.44
CA ASP A 61 -13.64 12.58 6.31
C ASP A 61 -13.53 13.66 5.22
N ALA A 62 -13.23 14.91 5.60
CA ALA A 62 -12.95 15.98 4.63
C ALA A 62 -11.69 15.68 3.79
N PHE A 63 -10.64 15.14 4.42
CA PHE A 63 -9.42 14.72 3.72
C PHE A 63 -9.70 13.53 2.78
N TRP A 64 -10.45 12.53 3.25
CA TRP A 64 -10.86 11.39 2.42
C TRP A 64 -11.70 11.80 1.22
N LYS A 65 -12.58 12.80 1.40
CA LYS A 65 -13.36 13.37 0.32
C LYS A 65 -12.47 14.00 -0.75
N VAL A 66 -11.49 14.82 -0.36
CA VAL A 66 -10.54 15.44 -1.31
C VAL A 66 -9.81 14.40 -2.17
N LEU A 67 -9.37 13.28 -1.59
CA LEU A 67 -8.71 12.21 -2.35
C LEU A 67 -9.64 11.52 -3.38
N THR A 68 -10.94 11.49 -3.10
CA THR A 68 -11.96 10.79 -3.91
C THR A 68 -12.75 11.70 -4.84
N GLU A 69 -12.56 13.01 -4.76
CA GLU A 69 -13.12 13.97 -5.71
C GLU A 69 -12.63 13.64 -7.12
N LEU A 70 -13.54 13.68 -8.10
CA LEU A 70 -13.26 13.23 -9.48
C LEU A 70 -12.06 13.93 -10.12
N GLU A 71 -11.81 15.19 -9.74
CA GLU A 71 -10.67 15.98 -10.23
C GLU A 71 -9.32 15.48 -9.71
N LEU A 72 -9.29 14.87 -8.52
CA LEU A 72 -8.09 14.26 -7.95
C LEU A 72 -8.08 12.75 -8.24
N ASP A 73 -9.01 12.00 -7.62
CA ASP A 73 -9.14 10.54 -7.69
C ASP A 73 -7.77 9.83 -7.68
N VAL A 74 -7.01 10.10 -6.62
CA VAL A 74 -5.64 9.63 -6.37
C VAL A 74 -5.59 8.68 -5.17
N PRO A 75 -4.68 7.69 -5.17
CA PRO A 75 -4.47 6.85 -3.99
C PRO A 75 -3.62 7.55 -2.92
N LEU A 76 -3.84 7.17 -1.66
CA LEU A 76 -2.93 7.47 -0.55
C LEU A 76 -2.06 6.25 -0.24
N TYR A 77 -0.74 6.43 -0.15
CA TYR A 77 0.17 5.40 0.36
C TYR A 77 0.34 5.55 1.87
N ILE A 78 0.03 4.51 2.65
CA ILE A 78 0.29 4.49 4.10
C ILE A 78 1.60 3.75 4.33
N HIS A 79 2.66 4.51 4.65
CA HIS A 79 4.00 4.01 4.88
C HIS A 79 4.26 3.85 6.39
N PRO A 80 5.07 2.86 6.84
CA PRO A 80 5.41 2.72 8.26
C PRO A 80 6.18 3.92 8.81
N SER A 81 5.96 4.24 10.09
CA SER A 81 6.77 5.18 10.88
C SER A 81 6.78 4.74 12.35
N GLY A 82 7.96 4.51 12.93
CA GLY A 82 8.04 4.20 14.36
C GLY A 82 7.52 5.36 15.22
N PRO A 83 6.75 5.10 16.30
CA PRO A 83 6.43 3.80 16.88
C PRO A 83 5.05 3.24 16.47
N THR A 84 4.35 3.83 15.49
CA THR A 84 3.01 3.37 15.09
C THR A 84 3.08 2.35 13.95
N GLY A 85 2.23 1.32 14.00
CA GLY A 85 2.19 0.25 13.01
C GLY A 85 1.13 0.47 11.93
N VAL A 86 1.48 0.21 10.66
CA VAL A 86 0.56 0.29 9.52
C VAL A 86 -0.63 -0.67 9.66
N ILE A 87 -0.42 -1.82 10.30
CA ILE A 87 -1.45 -2.83 10.59
C ILE A 87 -2.60 -2.23 11.37
N LEU A 88 -2.28 -1.66 12.54
CA LEU A 88 -3.27 -1.10 13.45
C LEU A 88 -4.02 0.04 12.78
N HIS A 89 -3.30 0.91 12.08
CA HIS A 89 -3.90 2.03 11.37
C HIS A 89 -4.86 1.55 10.27
N THR A 90 -4.44 0.59 9.44
CA THR A 90 -5.26 0.05 8.35
C THR A 90 -6.51 -0.65 8.88
N LEU A 91 -6.36 -1.47 9.93
CA LEU A 91 -7.50 -2.11 10.57
C LEU A 91 -8.45 -1.08 11.20
N GLY A 92 -7.92 0.00 11.77
CA GLY A 92 -8.71 1.13 12.25
C GLY A 92 -9.52 1.80 11.14
N LEU A 93 -8.92 2.09 9.98
CA LEU A 93 -9.64 2.63 8.83
C LEU A 93 -10.80 1.72 8.40
N ILE A 94 -10.58 0.41 8.43
CA ILE A 94 -11.62 -0.59 8.12
C ILE A 94 -12.70 -0.54 9.20
N THR A 95 -12.37 -0.84 10.45
CA THR A 95 -13.36 -1.04 11.53
C THR A 95 -14.11 0.23 11.88
N ASN A 96 -13.47 1.41 11.79
CA ASN A 96 -14.15 2.70 11.97
C ASN A 96 -14.94 3.14 10.73
N GLY A 97 -15.06 2.30 9.69
CA GLY A 97 -15.99 2.49 8.57
C GLY A 97 -15.57 3.57 7.57
N VAL A 98 -14.28 3.91 7.48
CA VAL A 98 -13.78 4.94 6.54
C VAL A 98 -14.13 4.57 5.10
N PHE A 99 -13.91 3.32 4.70
CA PHE A 99 -14.24 2.83 3.36
C PHE A 99 -15.76 2.70 3.11
N ASP A 100 -16.58 2.64 4.16
CA ASP A 100 -18.04 2.66 4.01
C ASP A 100 -18.55 4.08 3.75
N ARG A 101 -17.94 5.08 4.39
CA ARG A 101 -18.23 6.51 4.15
C ARG A 101 -17.61 7.03 2.86
N SER A 102 -16.46 6.48 2.46
CA SER A 102 -15.70 6.83 1.26
C SER A 102 -15.47 5.60 0.37
N PRO A 103 -16.51 5.07 -0.30
CA PRO A 103 -16.45 3.79 -1.01
C PRO A 103 -15.51 3.74 -2.22
N ASN A 104 -15.05 4.90 -2.70
CA ASN A 104 -14.12 5.05 -3.81
C ASN A 104 -12.69 5.37 -3.35
N LEU A 105 -12.44 5.44 -2.04
CA LEU A 105 -11.09 5.69 -1.51
C LEU A 105 -10.14 4.58 -1.94
N LYS A 106 -8.96 4.98 -2.42
CA LYS A 106 -7.87 4.08 -2.84
C LYS A 106 -6.71 4.25 -1.86
N VAL A 107 -6.26 3.14 -1.28
CA VAL A 107 -5.11 3.11 -0.38
C VAL A 107 -4.08 2.14 -0.92
N ILE A 108 -2.79 2.48 -0.79
CA ILE A 108 -1.67 1.61 -1.10
C ILE A 108 -0.92 1.29 0.20
N ILE A 109 -0.56 0.02 0.39
CA ILE A 109 0.20 -0.48 1.53
C ILE A 109 1.44 -1.22 1.02
N GLY A 110 2.60 -0.97 1.62
CA GLY A 110 3.85 -1.64 1.25
C GLY A 110 3.96 -3.08 1.76
N HIS A 111 5.12 -3.69 1.52
CA HIS A 111 5.57 -4.89 2.23
C HIS A 111 4.54 -6.04 2.24
N HIS A 112 3.90 -6.28 1.08
CA HIS A 112 2.84 -7.26 0.93
C HIS A 112 1.68 -7.11 1.94
N GLY A 113 1.35 -5.87 2.31
CA GLY A 113 0.20 -5.59 3.17
C GLY A 113 0.48 -5.71 4.66
N GLU A 114 1.76 -5.69 5.08
CA GLU A 114 2.16 -5.52 6.48
C GLU A 114 1.53 -6.60 7.36
N HIS A 115 1.83 -7.88 7.12
CA HIS A 115 1.26 -9.05 7.81
C HIS A 115 -0.25 -9.30 7.59
N ILE A 116 -1.08 -8.30 7.29
CA ILE A 116 -2.54 -8.45 7.25
C ILE A 116 -2.99 -9.62 6.36
N PRO A 117 -2.43 -9.84 5.16
CA PRO A 117 -2.86 -10.96 4.34
C PRO A 117 -2.69 -12.33 5.00
N PHE A 118 -1.64 -12.53 5.78
CA PHE A 118 -1.37 -13.81 6.44
C PHE A 118 -2.36 -14.13 7.57
N ASP A 119 -3.04 -13.10 8.09
CA ASP A 119 -4.06 -13.23 9.13
C ASP A 119 -5.48 -13.00 8.59
N PHE A 120 -5.69 -12.91 7.26
CA PHE A 120 -6.99 -12.58 6.69
C PHE A 120 -8.11 -13.47 7.20
N TRP A 121 -7.90 -14.79 7.25
CA TRP A 121 -8.93 -15.71 7.72
C TRP A 121 -9.32 -15.41 9.17
N HIS A 122 -8.32 -15.24 10.04
CA HIS A 122 -8.53 -15.01 11.46
C HIS A 122 -9.20 -13.65 11.70
N ILE A 123 -8.70 -12.58 11.08
CA ILE A 123 -9.27 -11.24 11.19
C ILE A 123 -10.71 -11.23 10.68
N ASN A 124 -10.97 -11.86 9.53
CA ASN A 124 -12.31 -11.93 8.96
C ASN A 124 -13.27 -12.68 9.87
N HIS A 125 -12.89 -13.87 10.35
CA HIS A 125 -13.68 -14.65 11.30
C HIS A 125 -14.03 -13.82 12.53
N TRP A 126 -13.06 -13.12 13.12
CA TRP A 126 -13.31 -12.29 14.29
C TRP A 126 -14.18 -11.07 14.00
N PHE A 127 -14.06 -10.47 12.83
CA PHE A 127 -14.94 -9.37 12.43
C PHE A 127 -16.38 -9.84 12.26
N GLU A 128 -16.61 -10.88 11.45
CA GLU A 128 -17.96 -11.34 11.11
C GLU A 128 -18.65 -12.06 12.26
N ASP A 129 -17.95 -12.94 12.97
CA ASP A 129 -18.58 -13.87 13.91
C ASP A 129 -18.54 -13.39 15.37
N VAL A 130 -17.70 -12.38 15.67
CA VAL A 130 -17.53 -11.87 17.05
C VAL A 130 -17.81 -10.37 17.15
N LYS A 131 -17.03 -9.53 16.45
CA LYS A 131 -17.07 -8.07 16.66
C LYS A 131 -18.32 -7.41 16.09
N LYS A 132 -18.77 -7.77 14.90
CA LYS A 132 -20.02 -7.23 14.32
C LYS A 132 -21.27 -7.63 15.12
N PRO A 133 -21.43 -8.89 15.58
CA PRO A 133 -22.52 -9.25 16.49
C PRO A 133 -22.51 -8.44 17.79
N ILE A 134 -21.36 -8.32 18.46
CA ILE A 134 -21.25 -7.51 19.69
C ILE A 134 -21.62 -6.05 19.43
N ALA A 135 -21.06 -5.44 18.37
CA ALA A 135 -21.38 -4.05 18.02
C ALA A 135 -22.88 -3.85 17.78
N LYS A 136 -23.56 -4.83 17.17
CA LYS A 136 -25.01 -4.80 16.97
C LYS A 136 -25.79 -4.93 18.28
N GLU A 137 -25.37 -5.80 19.18
CA GLU A 137 -26.01 -5.98 20.50
C GLU A 137 -25.83 -4.75 21.40
N GLU A 138 -24.68 -4.08 21.30
CA GLU A 138 -24.33 -2.88 22.07
C GLU A 138 -24.76 -1.56 21.41
N ASP A 139 -25.50 -1.62 20.29
CA ASP A 139 -25.93 -0.46 19.48
C ASP A 139 -24.77 0.46 19.06
N VAL A 140 -23.58 -0.11 18.84
CA VAL A 140 -22.40 0.58 18.32
C VAL A 140 -22.56 0.76 16.82
N THR A 141 -22.71 2.01 16.40
CA THR A 141 -22.88 2.36 14.98
C THR A 141 -21.56 2.46 14.20
N THR A 142 -20.44 2.53 14.90
CA THR A 142 -19.10 2.65 14.32
C THR A 142 -18.48 1.26 14.16
N MET A 143 -18.87 0.56 13.09
CA MET A 143 -18.30 -0.72 12.69
C MET A 143 -18.31 -0.87 11.16
N CYS A 144 -17.34 -1.57 10.60
CA CYS A 144 -17.28 -1.86 9.17
C CYS A 144 -18.50 -2.67 8.71
N LYS A 145 -18.99 -2.40 7.50
CA LYS A 145 -20.17 -3.07 6.94
C LYS A 145 -19.82 -4.33 6.16
N LYS A 146 -18.65 -4.38 5.53
CA LYS A 146 -18.22 -5.46 4.63
C LYS A 146 -17.12 -6.32 5.24
N THR A 147 -16.76 -7.41 4.56
CA THR A 147 -15.66 -8.26 5.01
C THR A 147 -14.32 -7.55 4.80
N ILE A 148 -13.28 -7.98 5.52
CA ILE A 148 -11.92 -7.47 5.26
C ILE A 148 -11.49 -7.75 3.80
N TYR A 149 -11.89 -8.90 3.26
CA TYR A 149 -11.64 -9.25 1.86
C TYR A 149 -12.28 -8.27 0.88
N ASP A 150 -13.50 -7.79 1.13
CA ASP A 150 -14.16 -6.81 0.27
C ASP A 150 -13.38 -5.50 0.18
N TYR A 151 -12.85 -5.02 1.32
CA TYR A 151 -12.06 -3.78 1.34
C TYR A 151 -10.71 -3.98 0.64
N PHE A 152 -10.02 -5.09 0.86
CA PHE A 152 -8.77 -5.37 0.15
C PHE A 152 -8.97 -5.63 -1.35
N LYS A 153 -10.10 -6.23 -1.74
CA LYS A 153 -10.45 -6.48 -3.15
C LYS A 153 -11.09 -5.29 -3.86
N LYS A 154 -11.32 -4.17 -3.15
CA LYS A 154 -11.91 -2.95 -3.73
C LYS A 154 -11.05 -1.71 -3.56
N ASN A 155 -10.61 -1.43 -2.34
CA ASN A 155 -10.07 -0.15 -1.90
C ASN A 155 -8.55 -0.17 -1.70
N ILE A 156 -7.94 -1.33 -1.48
CA ILE A 156 -6.53 -1.43 -1.06
C ILE A 156 -5.70 -2.13 -2.14
N TRP A 157 -4.53 -1.58 -2.43
CA TRP A 157 -3.48 -2.17 -3.26
C TRP A 157 -2.24 -2.42 -2.42
N LEU A 158 -1.50 -3.48 -2.74
CA LEU A 158 -0.29 -3.88 -2.04
C LEU A 158 0.92 -3.71 -2.95
N THR A 159 2.07 -3.35 -2.38
CA THR A 159 3.33 -3.34 -3.10
C THR A 159 4.30 -4.43 -2.65
N THR A 160 5.21 -4.82 -3.53
CA THR A 160 6.31 -5.76 -3.23
C THR A 160 7.52 -5.11 -2.55
N SER A 161 7.40 -3.85 -2.11
CA SER A 161 8.47 -3.08 -1.49
C SER A 161 9.13 -3.87 -0.36
N GLY A 162 10.46 -3.96 -0.36
CA GLY A 162 11.23 -4.67 0.68
C GLY A 162 10.92 -6.16 0.91
N HIS A 163 10.17 -6.83 0.02
CA HIS A 163 9.68 -8.19 0.27
C HIS A 163 9.82 -9.09 -0.95
N PHE A 164 11.05 -9.53 -1.22
CA PHE A 164 11.45 -10.16 -2.50
C PHE A 164 11.23 -11.68 -2.45
N SER A 165 9.98 -12.11 -2.20
CA SER A 165 9.61 -13.50 -1.95
C SER A 165 8.52 -13.98 -2.89
N THR A 166 8.88 -14.87 -3.82
CA THR A 166 7.92 -15.47 -4.76
C THR A 166 6.83 -16.27 -4.06
N ALA A 167 7.15 -16.94 -2.95
CA ALA A 167 6.16 -17.70 -2.18
C ALA A 167 5.12 -16.79 -1.51
N THR A 168 5.57 -15.66 -0.95
CA THR A 168 4.67 -14.66 -0.37
C THR A 168 3.83 -13.98 -1.45
N LEU A 169 4.45 -13.62 -2.58
CA LEU A 169 3.71 -13.05 -3.71
C LEU A 169 2.60 -13.98 -4.19
N LYS A 170 2.90 -15.27 -4.37
CA LYS A 170 1.90 -16.27 -4.74
C LYS A 170 0.72 -16.25 -3.78
N TYR A 171 1.00 -16.37 -2.49
CA TYR A 171 -0.04 -16.41 -1.46
C TYR A 171 -0.95 -15.17 -1.50
N VAL A 172 -0.36 -13.99 -1.59
CA VAL A 172 -1.12 -12.73 -1.63
C VAL A 172 -1.94 -12.60 -2.93
N VAL A 173 -1.41 -13.05 -4.07
CA VAL A 173 -2.15 -13.10 -5.34
C VAL A 173 -3.33 -14.07 -5.26
N ASP A 174 -3.15 -15.24 -4.63
CA ASP A 174 -4.23 -16.22 -4.44
C ASP A 174 -5.37 -15.64 -3.59
N GLU A 175 -5.05 -14.86 -2.55
CA GLU A 175 -6.04 -14.24 -1.65
C GLU A 175 -6.78 -13.05 -2.29
N LEU A 176 -6.06 -12.15 -2.95
CA LEU A 176 -6.57 -10.84 -3.39
C LEU A 176 -6.81 -10.70 -4.89
N GLY A 177 -6.14 -11.51 -5.69
CA GLY A 177 -6.06 -11.36 -7.14
C GLY A 177 -4.97 -10.40 -7.58
N VAL A 178 -4.43 -10.68 -8.77
CA VAL A 178 -3.32 -9.96 -9.40
C VAL A 178 -3.54 -8.45 -9.52
N ASP A 179 -4.77 -7.99 -9.73
CA ASP A 179 -5.10 -6.55 -9.91
C ASP A 179 -4.77 -5.67 -8.71
N ARG A 180 -4.58 -6.29 -7.54
CA ARG A 180 -4.33 -5.60 -6.27
C ARG A 180 -2.86 -5.48 -5.94
N ILE A 181 -1.96 -5.99 -6.77
CA ILE A 181 -0.53 -6.06 -6.47
C ILE A 181 0.28 -5.19 -7.43
N LEU A 182 1.22 -4.43 -6.88
CA LEU A 182 2.09 -3.49 -7.58
C LEU A 182 3.55 -3.83 -7.29
N PHE A 183 4.41 -3.79 -8.29
CA PHE A 183 5.85 -3.84 -8.06
C PHE A 183 6.36 -2.56 -7.40
N SER A 184 7.26 -2.67 -6.41
CA SER A 184 7.97 -1.54 -5.80
C SER A 184 9.25 -2.02 -5.11
N VAL A 185 10.24 -1.14 -4.92
CA VAL A 185 11.56 -1.51 -4.38
C VAL A 185 11.70 -1.26 -2.88
N ASP A 186 11.30 -0.08 -2.41
CA ASP A 186 11.75 0.53 -1.13
C ASP A 186 13.16 1.13 -1.14
N TYR A 187 13.58 1.66 -2.30
CA TYR A 187 14.85 2.38 -2.40
C TYR A 187 14.78 3.74 -1.68
N PRO A 188 15.75 4.08 -0.80
CA PRO A 188 17.10 3.54 -0.74
C PRO A 188 17.39 2.63 0.47
N TYR A 189 16.36 2.14 1.18
CA TYR A 189 16.57 1.16 2.25
C TYR A 189 16.94 -0.20 1.67
N GLU A 190 16.31 -0.53 0.54
CA GLU A 190 16.68 -1.63 -0.32
C GLU A 190 17.40 -1.16 -1.60
N THR A 191 18.03 -2.09 -2.32
CA THR A 191 18.68 -1.80 -3.60
C THR A 191 17.75 -2.11 -4.77
N ILE A 192 17.80 -1.25 -5.80
CA ILE A 192 17.03 -1.45 -7.04
C ILE A 192 17.46 -2.77 -7.70
N GLU A 193 18.76 -3.05 -7.70
CA GLU A 193 19.36 -4.24 -8.28
C GLU A 193 18.88 -5.52 -7.60
N ALA A 194 18.69 -5.53 -6.27
CA ALA A 194 18.19 -6.72 -5.58
C ALA A 194 16.73 -7.00 -5.93
N GLN A 195 15.87 -5.97 -5.89
CA GLN A 195 14.46 -6.14 -6.19
C GLN A 195 14.21 -6.48 -7.67
N CYS A 196 14.82 -5.74 -8.59
CA CYS A 196 14.69 -6.01 -10.02
C CYS A 196 15.37 -7.34 -10.37
N GLY A 197 16.50 -7.65 -9.74
CA GLY A 197 17.16 -8.94 -9.88
C GLY A 197 16.28 -10.12 -9.47
N TRP A 198 15.52 -10.02 -8.37
CA TRP A 198 14.51 -11.03 -8.03
C TRP A 198 13.43 -11.12 -9.10
N TRP A 199 12.89 -9.99 -9.54
CA TRP A 199 11.79 -9.97 -10.50
C TRP A 199 12.16 -10.51 -11.88
N ASP A 200 13.36 -10.17 -12.37
CA ASP A 200 13.78 -10.43 -13.74
C ASP A 200 14.52 -11.77 -13.86
N ASN A 201 15.42 -12.11 -12.94
CA ASN A 201 16.18 -13.36 -13.03
C ASN A 201 15.31 -14.59 -12.75
N ASP A 202 14.27 -14.45 -11.92
CA ASP A 202 13.32 -15.52 -11.59
C ASP A 202 11.98 -15.37 -12.35
N ALA A 203 11.95 -14.60 -13.45
CA ALA A 203 10.72 -14.24 -14.17
C ALA A 203 9.81 -15.44 -14.51
N LYS A 204 10.37 -16.59 -14.90
CA LYS A 204 9.61 -17.81 -15.18
C LYS A 204 8.91 -18.36 -13.93
N ALA A 205 9.63 -18.45 -12.81
CA ALA A 205 9.08 -18.95 -11.55
C ALA A 205 8.04 -17.99 -10.98
N ILE A 206 8.29 -16.68 -11.07
CA ILE A 206 7.32 -15.66 -10.65
C ILE A 206 6.07 -15.70 -11.54
N ALA A 207 6.23 -15.77 -12.86
CA ALA A 207 5.11 -15.88 -13.79
C ALA A 207 4.26 -17.12 -13.49
N GLU A 208 4.88 -18.28 -13.26
CA GLU A 208 4.15 -19.49 -12.83
C GLU A 208 3.39 -19.26 -11.52
N ALA A 209 4.05 -18.66 -10.53
CA ALA A 209 3.47 -18.38 -9.22
C ALA A 209 2.26 -17.43 -9.29
N VAL A 210 2.24 -16.46 -10.21
CA VAL A 210 1.14 -15.48 -10.34
C VAL A 210 0.14 -15.84 -11.45
N GLY A 211 0.25 -17.01 -12.06
CA GLY A 211 -0.71 -17.50 -13.06
C GLY A 211 -0.48 -17.03 -14.50
N GLY A 212 0.76 -16.67 -14.85
CA GLY A 212 1.22 -16.44 -16.23
C GLY A 212 1.95 -15.11 -16.44
N PHE A 213 2.58 -14.96 -17.60
CA PHE A 213 3.33 -13.74 -17.97
C PHE A 213 2.44 -12.50 -18.11
N ASP A 214 1.16 -12.65 -18.42
CA ASP A 214 0.22 -11.53 -18.39
C ASP A 214 0.08 -10.95 -16.98
N ASN A 215 0.00 -11.80 -15.96
CA ASN A 215 -0.08 -11.37 -14.57
C ASN A 215 1.25 -10.83 -14.05
N TYR A 216 2.37 -11.44 -14.44
CA TYR A 216 3.71 -10.88 -14.21
C TYR A 216 3.81 -9.45 -14.75
N ARG A 217 3.45 -9.21 -16.02
CA ARG A 217 3.46 -7.87 -16.63
C ARG A 217 2.54 -6.88 -15.89
N ARG A 218 1.34 -7.32 -15.49
CA ARG A 218 0.39 -6.48 -14.75
C ARG A 218 0.95 -6.01 -13.42
N ILE A 219 1.55 -6.92 -12.64
CA ILE A 219 2.18 -6.56 -11.35
C ILE A 219 3.38 -5.66 -11.57
N GLY A 220 4.25 -6.01 -12.52
CA GLY A 220 5.48 -5.28 -12.83
C GLY A 220 5.24 -3.86 -13.35
N ARG A 221 4.08 -3.60 -13.98
CA ARG A 221 3.84 -2.34 -14.68
C ARG A 221 2.39 -1.89 -14.75
N ASP A 222 1.51 -2.70 -15.33
CA ASP A 222 0.25 -2.16 -15.85
C ASP A 222 -0.77 -1.81 -14.76
N ASN A 223 -0.74 -2.51 -13.62
CA ASN A 223 -1.60 -2.19 -12.50
C ASN A 223 -1.30 -0.78 -11.97
N ALA A 224 -0.02 -0.43 -11.82
CA ALA A 224 0.38 0.91 -11.40
C ALA A 224 0.05 1.96 -12.48
N LYS A 225 0.31 1.64 -13.76
CA LYS A 225 -0.07 2.49 -14.90
C LYS A 225 -1.57 2.84 -14.86
N ALA A 226 -2.43 1.84 -14.65
CA ALA A 226 -3.87 2.04 -14.56
C ALA A 226 -4.29 2.79 -13.29
N LEU A 227 -3.79 2.38 -12.12
CA LEU A 227 -4.16 2.98 -10.83
C LEU A 227 -3.78 4.47 -10.75
N LEU A 228 -2.60 4.82 -11.25
CA LEU A 228 -2.06 6.18 -11.22
C LEU A 228 -2.39 6.99 -12.49
N LYS A 229 -3.17 6.41 -13.42
CA LYS A 229 -3.59 7.05 -14.68
C LYS A 229 -2.41 7.58 -15.50
N LEU A 230 -1.32 6.81 -15.55
CA LEU A 230 -0.12 7.19 -16.29
C LEU A 230 -0.37 7.05 -17.79
N GLY A 231 0.03 8.07 -18.56
CA GLY A 231 0.09 8.00 -20.01
C GLY A 231 1.23 7.13 -20.52
N ASN A 232 1.78 7.47 -21.68
CA ASN A 232 3.00 6.83 -22.16
C ASN A 232 4.20 7.33 -21.33
N PHE A 233 5.01 6.39 -20.87
CA PHE A 233 6.28 6.65 -20.21
C PHE A 233 7.37 5.72 -20.78
N HIS A 234 8.60 5.88 -20.31
CA HIS A 234 9.75 5.09 -20.76
C HIS A 234 9.45 3.59 -20.65
N ASP A 235 9.60 2.86 -21.77
CA ASP A 235 9.36 1.42 -21.88
C ASP A 235 7.94 0.94 -21.42
N SER A 236 6.97 1.85 -21.39
CA SER A 236 5.60 1.55 -20.97
C SER A 236 4.83 0.57 -21.88
N GLU A 237 5.33 0.37 -23.10
CA GLU A 237 4.82 -0.58 -24.09
C GLU A 237 5.87 -1.64 -24.47
N ALA A 238 7.01 -1.68 -23.77
CA ALA A 238 8.04 -2.68 -24.03
C ALA A 238 7.45 -4.09 -23.84
N PRO A 239 7.75 -5.04 -24.75
CA PRO A 239 7.30 -6.40 -24.61
C PRO A 239 7.98 -7.05 -23.40
N VAL A 240 7.23 -7.85 -22.64
CA VAL A 240 7.81 -8.73 -21.63
C VAL A 240 8.37 -9.95 -22.35
N THR A 241 9.66 -9.92 -22.65
CA THR A 241 10.37 -11.02 -23.31
C THR A 241 10.99 -11.96 -22.29
N VAL A 242 10.87 -13.26 -22.54
CA VAL A 242 11.43 -14.36 -21.72
C VAL A 242 12.79 -14.79 -22.23
#